data_AF-A0A1X2IYM0-F1
#
_entry.id   AF-A0A1X2IYM0-F1
#
_cell.length_a   1.000
_cell.length_b   1.000
_cell.length_c   1.000
_cell.angle_alpha   90.00
_cell.angle_beta   90.00
_cell.angle_gamma   90.00
#
_symmetry.space_group_name_H-M   'P 1'
#
loop_
_entity.id
_entity.type
_entity.pdbx_description
1 polymer ?
#
loop_
_entity_poly.entity_id
_entity_poly.type
_entity_poly.pdbx_seq_one_letter_code
_entity_poly.pdbx_strand_id
1 'polypeptide(L)'
;MNNSSNNNNSNGSGGNDDLWQTLCVRVLPLFNGEGLLDRLVEQWSFFFTYALPYFEAVFLPLRTDVRYRSHDEAEMWNVRNMALQSFRDNVILLQIKRLEDVFNKLFTDFGSSQNPAATAAKMLQMTSLLASAPDHNEEMDRVLSNLKANWKIMMNKGDRRGFAGVRKTRTGPPLNDKLFG
;
A
#
# COMPACT_ATOMS: atom_id res chain seq x y z
N MET A 1 58.97 0.17 21.17
CA MET A 1 59.38 -0.38 19.87
C MET A 1 58.13 -0.86 19.15
N ASN A 2 57.91 -0.33 17.94
CA ASN A 2 56.81 -0.63 17.02
C ASN A 2 56.79 -2.08 16.53
N ASN A 3 55.59 -2.64 16.30
CA ASN A 3 55.10 -3.13 15.01
C ASN A 3 53.65 -3.65 15.24
N SER A 4 52.57 -3.05 14.74
CA SER A 4 52.15 -2.93 13.33
C SER A 4 52.40 -4.19 12.51
N SER A 5 51.40 -5.06 12.46
CA SER A 5 51.14 -5.93 11.30
C SER A 5 49.67 -5.83 10.92
N ASN A 6 49.50 -5.06 9.86
CA ASN A 6 48.33 -4.88 9.02
C ASN A 6 47.95 -6.22 8.36
N ASN A 7 46.67 -6.57 8.27
CA ASN A 7 46.22 -7.38 7.15
C ASN A 7 44.77 -7.05 6.78
N ASN A 8 44.66 -6.20 5.75
CA ASN A 8 43.47 -6.00 4.95
C ASN A 8 43.09 -7.31 4.27
N ASN A 9 41.82 -7.70 4.37
CA ASN A 9 41.20 -8.43 3.26
C ASN A 9 39.76 -7.95 3.09
N SER A 10 39.63 -6.85 2.33
CA SER A 10 38.43 -6.44 1.65
C SER A 10 38.08 -7.45 0.56
N ASN A 11 36.84 -7.92 0.52
CA ASN A 11 36.07 -8.39 -0.65
C ASN A 11 34.68 -8.77 -0.13
N GLY A 12 33.55 -8.22 -0.56
CA GLY A 12 33.21 -7.40 -1.72
C GLY A 12 31.76 -7.76 -2.03
N SER A 13 30.80 -6.95 -1.56
CA SER A 13 29.36 -7.21 -1.79
C SER A 13 28.51 -5.93 -1.92
N GLY A 14 29.07 -4.77 -2.29
CA GLY A 14 28.29 -3.52 -2.33
C GLY A 14 27.57 -3.19 -3.64
N GLY A 15 27.94 -3.80 -4.77
CA GLY A 15 27.63 -3.23 -6.08
C GLY A 15 26.16 -3.25 -6.52
N ASN A 16 25.35 -4.22 -6.06
CA ASN A 16 23.97 -4.39 -6.54
C ASN A 16 22.96 -3.70 -5.61
N ASP A 17 23.20 -3.81 -4.32
CA ASP A 17 22.49 -3.14 -3.24
C ASP A 17 22.61 -1.63 -3.43
N ASP A 18 23.80 -1.11 -3.75
CA ASP A 18 24.00 0.32 -4.02
C ASP A 18 23.26 0.80 -5.26
N LEU A 19 23.13 -0.02 -6.31
CA LEU A 19 22.42 0.36 -7.55
C LEU A 19 20.92 0.41 -7.34
N TRP A 20 20.34 -0.58 -6.67
CA TRP A 20 18.92 -0.57 -6.32
C TRP A 20 18.59 0.50 -5.29
N GLN A 21 19.45 0.72 -4.29
CA GLN A 21 19.34 1.83 -3.37
C GLN A 21 19.47 3.18 -4.09
N THR A 22 20.37 3.30 -5.07
CA THR A 22 20.48 4.53 -5.89
C THR A 22 19.25 4.73 -6.76
N LEU A 23 18.68 3.67 -7.33
CA LEU A 23 17.46 3.73 -8.13
C LEU A 23 16.26 4.10 -7.25
N CYS A 24 16.14 3.50 -6.06
CA CYS A 24 15.15 3.89 -5.08
C CYS A 24 15.37 5.35 -4.66
N VAL A 25 16.54 5.73 -4.18
CA VAL A 25 16.86 7.11 -3.76
C VAL A 25 16.71 8.15 -4.88
N ARG A 26 16.75 7.77 -6.16
CA ARG A 26 16.58 8.71 -7.30
C ARG A 26 15.19 8.69 -7.94
N VAL A 27 14.48 7.57 -7.89
CA VAL A 27 13.08 7.47 -8.35
C VAL A 27 12.12 7.92 -7.24
N LEU A 28 12.48 7.69 -5.98
CA LEU A 28 11.66 8.04 -4.82
C LEU A 28 11.44 9.56 -4.58
N PRO A 29 12.38 10.46 -4.91
CA PRO A 29 12.16 11.90 -4.90
C PRO A 29 11.12 12.36 -5.94
N LEU A 30 10.77 11.55 -6.94
CA LEU A 30 9.63 11.85 -7.82
C LEU A 30 8.28 11.75 -7.08
N PHE A 31 8.26 11.24 -5.84
CA PHE A 31 7.12 11.27 -4.94
C PHE A 31 7.06 12.51 -4.03
N ASN A 32 7.84 13.57 -4.30
CA ASN A 32 7.90 14.78 -3.46
C ASN A 32 6.70 15.75 -3.56
N GLY A 33 5.58 15.38 -4.18
CA GLY A 33 4.44 16.28 -4.37
C GLY A 33 3.08 15.58 -4.41
N GLU A 34 2.03 16.40 -4.48
CA GLU A 34 0.63 15.99 -4.67
C GLU A 34 0.55 14.82 -5.67
N GLY A 35 -0.03 13.70 -5.24
CA GLY A 35 -0.10 12.47 -6.05
C GLY A 35 0.89 11.36 -5.69
N LEU A 36 1.64 11.42 -4.57
CA LEU A 36 2.42 10.28 -4.06
C LEU A 36 1.57 9.00 -3.98
N LEU A 37 0.35 9.09 -3.44
CA LEU A 37 -0.53 7.93 -3.35
C LEU A 37 -0.98 7.42 -4.70
N ASP A 38 -1.35 8.30 -5.62
CA ASP A 38 -1.81 7.90 -6.94
C ASP A 38 -0.69 7.22 -7.72
N ARG A 39 0.54 7.75 -7.65
CA ARG A 39 1.74 7.12 -8.21
C ARG A 39 2.06 5.79 -7.55
N LEU A 40 1.88 5.67 -6.22
CA LEU A 40 2.10 4.41 -5.52
C LEU A 40 1.05 3.36 -5.93
N VAL A 41 -0.23 3.75 -6.06
CA VAL A 41 -1.29 2.86 -6.56
C VAL A 41 -1.04 2.46 -8.01
N GLU A 42 -0.57 3.38 -8.85
CA GLU A 42 -0.21 3.11 -10.24
C GLU A 42 0.95 2.11 -10.30
N GLN A 43 2.01 2.35 -9.55
CA GLN A 43 3.18 1.46 -9.47
C GLN A 43 2.78 0.08 -8.94
N TRP A 44 1.96 0.03 -7.89
CA TRP A 44 1.41 -1.22 -7.37
C TRP A 44 0.58 -1.95 -8.42
N SER A 45 -0.30 -1.23 -9.11
CA SER A 45 -1.16 -1.81 -10.15
C SER A 45 -0.30 -2.39 -11.27
N PHE A 46 0.67 -1.63 -11.78
CA PHE A 46 1.61 -2.11 -12.79
C PHE A 46 2.39 -3.34 -12.32
N PHE A 47 2.94 -3.29 -11.10
CA PHE A 47 3.70 -4.38 -10.53
C PHE A 47 2.85 -5.65 -10.39
N PHE A 48 1.65 -5.53 -9.81
CA PHE A 48 0.79 -6.67 -9.50
C PHE A 48 0.13 -7.27 -10.74
N THR A 49 -0.27 -6.45 -11.72
CA THR A 49 -0.99 -6.95 -12.91
C THR A 49 -0.09 -7.33 -14.07
N TYR A 50 1.12 -6.78 -14.14
CA TYR A 50 2.05 -7.03 -15.24
C TYR A 50 3.36 -7.63 -14.75
N ALA A 51 4.16 -6.87 -13.99
CA ALA A 51 5.53 -7.27 -13.68
C ALA A 51 5.61 -8.61 -12.94
N LEU A 52 4.79 -8.80 -11.92
CA LEU A 52 4.75 -10.02 -11.12
C LEU A 52 4.36 -11.25 -11.98
N PRO A 53 3.25 -11.25 -12.74
CA PRO A 53 2.96 -12.32 -13.70
C PRO A 53 4.10 -12.60 -14.69
N TYR A 54 4.76 -11.55 -15.21
CA TYR A 54 5.91 -11.73 -16.10
C TYR A 54 7.08 -12.44 -15.41
N PHE A 55 7.43 -12.05 -14.19
CA PHE A 55 8.45 -12.75 -13.41
C PHE A 55 8.05 -14.21 -13.18
N GLU A 56 6.81 -14.48 -12.78
CA GLU A 56 6.36 -15.86 -12.57
C GLU A 56 6.45 -16.71 -13.84
N ALA A 57 6.18 -16.12 -15.01
CA ALA A 57 6.24 -16.80 -16.29
C ALA A 57 7.68 -17.08 -16.75
N VAL A 58 8.58 -16.10 -16.66
CA VAL A 58 9.99 -16.24 -17.09
C VAL A 58 10.72 -17.26 -16.21
N PHE A 59 10.38 -17.32 -14.93
CA PHE A 59 10.97 -18.26 -13.98
C PHE A 59 10.18 -19.57 -13.85
N LEU A 60 9.15 -19.78 -14.67
CA LEU A 60 8.35 -21.02 -14.67
C LEU A 60 9.20 -22.26 -14.95
N PRO A 61 10.14 -22.28 -15.93
CA PRO A 61 11.00 -23.44 -16.18
C PRO A 61 11.84 -23.83 -14.95
N LEU A 62 12.36 -22.84 -14.22
CA LEU A 62 13.10 -23.02 -12.97
C LEU A 62 12.20 -23.49 -11.82
N ARG A 63 10.89 -23.18 -11.88
CA ARG A 63 9.89 -23.71 -10.96
C ARG A 63 9.51 -25.16 -11.25
N THR A 64 9.44 -25.53 -12.52
CA THR A 64 9.04 -26.88 -12.95
C THR A 64 10.18 -27.88 -13.00
N ASP A 65 11.44 -27.45 -12.86
CA ASP A 65 12.56 -28.37 -12.81
C ASP A 65 12.50 -29.21 -11.51
N VAL A 66 12.08 -30.47 -11.71
CA VAL A 66 11.71 -31.45 -10.67
C VAL A 66 12.92 -31.92 -9.83
N ARG A 67 14.15 -31.60 -10.23
CA ARG A 67 15.35 -32.24 -9.65
C ARG A 67 15.69 -31.84 -8.22
N TYR A 68 15.05 -30.81 -7.64
CA TYR A 68 15.39 -30.27 -6.32
C TYR A 68 14.22 -29.69 -5.49
N ARG A 69 12.96 -30.10 -5.67
CA ARG A 69 11.85 -29.52 -4.86
C ARG A 69 11.40 -30.43 -3.73
N SER A 70 11.98 -30.25 -2.55
CA SER A 70 11.18 -30.35 -1.33
C SER A 70 10.13 -29.22 -1.31
N HIS A 71 9.00 -29.42 -0.63
CA HIS A 71 7.97 -28.37 -0.51
C HIS A 71 8.52 -27.10 0.14
N ASP A 72 9.42 -27.25 1.11
CA ASP A 72 10.03 -26.12 1.83
C ASP A 72 11.00 -25.32 0.94
N GLU A 73 11.84 -25.99 0.13
CA GLU A 73 12.70 -25.30 -0.85
C GLU A 73 11.88 -24.64 -1.97
N ALA A 74 10.76 -25.24 -2.35
CA ALA A 74 9.86 -24.68 -3.35
C ALA A 74 9.28 -23.32 -2.91
N GLU A 75 8.95 -23.20 -1.62
CA GLU A 75 8.44 -21.97 -1.00
C GLU A 75 9.55 -20.96 -0.71
N MET A 76 10.74 -21.41 -0.34
CA MET A 76 11.91 -20.55 -0.13
C MET A 76 12.30 -19.80 -1.41
N TRP A 77 12.28 -20.47 -2.56
CA TRP A 77 12.58 -19.89 -3.88
C TRP A 77 11.33 -19.45 -4.65
N ASN A 78 10.24 -19.17 -3.93
CA ASN A 78 9.01 -18.72 -4.54
C ASN A 78 9.17 -17.28 -5.05
N VAL A 79 9.42 -17.14 -6.35
CA VAL A 79 9.64 -15.85 -7.05
C VAL A 79 8.57 -14.80 -6.71
N ARG A 80 7.31 -15.20 -6.51
CA ARG A 80 6.25 -14.29 -6.10
C ARG A 80 6.51 -13.71 -4.72
N ASN A 81 6.86 -14.56 -3.75
CA ASN A 81 7.17 -14.13 -2.39
C ASN A 81 8.40 -13.22 -2.39
N MET A 82 9.45 -13.60 -3.14
CA MET A 82 10.68 -12.81 -3.28
C MET A 82 10.41 -11.42 -3.89
N ALA A 83 9.59 -11.35 -4.95
CA ALA A 83 9.24 -10.10 -5.60
C ALA A 83 8.37 -9.20 -4.71
N LEU A 84 7.41 -9.77 -3.98
CA LEU A 84 6.57 -9.04 -3.02
C LEU A 84 7.40 -8.50 -1.85
N GLN A 85 8.31 -9.30 -1.30
CA GLN A 85 9.25 -8.87 -0.26
C GLN A 85 10.15 -7.74 -0.78
N SER A 86 10.69 -7.87 -2.00
CA SER A 86 11.50 -6.81 -2.60
C SER A 86 10.71 -5.51 -2.80
N PHE A 87 9.45 -5.58 -3.22
CA PHE A 87 8.58 -4.40 -3.33
C PHE A 87 8.32 -3.76 -1.96
N ARG A 88 8.01 -4.58 -0.95
CA ARG A 88 7.82 -4.12 0.44
C ARG A 88 9.03 -3.34 0.94
N ASP A 89 10.21 -3.94 0.84
CA ASP A 89 11.42 -3.41 1.48
C ASP A 89 11.92 -2.15 0.78
N ASN A 90 11.84 -2.12 -0.55
CA ASN A 90 12.39 -1.03 -1.35
C ASN A 90 11.40 0.13 -1.61
N VAL A 91 10.08 -0.14 -1.58
CA VAL A 91 9.07 0.89 -1.89
C VAL A 91 8.35 1.36 -0.63
N ILE A 92 7.83 0.43 0.18
CA ILE A 92 6.98 0.77 1.33
C ILE A 92 7.84 1.12 2.54
N LEU A 93 8.74 0.23 2.97
CA LEU A 93 9.52 0.43 4.19
C LEU A 93 10.49 1.58 4.08
N LEU A 94 11.09 1.80 2.90
CA LEU A 94 12.01 2.90 2.66
C LEU A 94 11.38 4.29 2.91
N GLN A 95 10.05 4.42 2.86
CA GLN A 95 9.34 5.68 3.08
C GLN A 95 8.15 5.57 4.03
N ILE A 96 8.16 4.59 4.93
CA ILE A 96 7.01 4.27 5.79
C ILE A 96 6.42 5.49 6.52
N LYS A 97 7.27 6.32 7.14
CA LYS A 97 6.84 7.53 7.86
C LYS A 97 6.06 8.50 6.98
N ARG A 98 6.53 8.73 5.76
CA ARG A 98 5.86 9.63 4.79
C ARG A 98 4.55 9.03 4.31
N LEU A 99 4.52 7.72 4.08
CA LEU A 99 3.31 7.03 3.66
C LEU A 99 2.22 7.12 4.74
N GLU A 100 2.57 6.96 6.01
CA GLU A 100 1.62 7.11 7.12
C GLU A 100 0.98 8.49 7.15
N ASP A 101 1.78 9.56 7.01
CA ASP A 101 1.27 10.93 6.97
C ASP A 101 0.29 11.15 5.81
N VAL A 102 0.64 10.65 4.63
CA VAL A 102 -0.20 10.82 3.44
C VAL A 102 -1.42 9.91 3.47
N PHE A 103 -1.32 8.71 4.06
CA PHE A 103 -2.48 7.86 4.33
C PHE A 103 -3.44 8.56 5.28
N ASN A 104 -2.97 9.12 6.40
CA ASN A 104 -3.82 9.85 7.34
C ASN A 104 -4.50 11.06 6.66
N LYS A 105 -3.78 11.73 5.75
CA LYS A 105 -4.33 12.82 4.95
C LYS A 105 -5.39 12.35 3.94
N LEU A 106 -5.22 11.19 3.29
CA LEU A 106 -6.19 10.65 2.31
C LEU A 106 -7.60 10.49 2.89
N PHE A 107 -7.70 10.08 4.16
CA PHE A 107 -8.99 9.83 4.81
C PHE A 107 -9.59 11.06 5.51
N THR A 108 -8.84 12.17 5.56
CA THR A 108 -9.30 13.44 6.13
C THR A 108 -9.57 14.49 5.05
N ASP A 109 -8.81 14.47 3.96
CA ASP A 109 -8.80 15.48 2.90
C ASP A 109 -9.51 14.97 1.64
N PHE A 110 -10.81 14.66 1.78
CA PHE A 110 -11.71 14.07 0.79
C PHE A 110 -11.84 14.83 -0.56
N GLY A 111 -11.20 15.99 -0.71
CA GLY A 111 -11.42 16.92 -1.82
C GLY A 111 -10.40 16.88 -2.97
N SER A 112 -9.31 16.13 -2.86
CA SER A 112 -8.18 16.22 -3.82
C SER A 112 -8.11 15.11 -4.87
N SER A 113 -8.67 13.91 -4.61
CA SER A 113 -8.70 12.81 -5.60
C SER A 113 -10.11 12.57 -6.15
N GLN A 114 -10.21 12.24 -7.44
CA GLN A 114 -11.48 11.95 -8.12
C GLN A 114 -12.25 10.78 -7.48
N ASN A 115 -11.56 9.87 -6.76
CA ASN A 115 -12.17 8.77 -6.02
C ASN A 115 -11.26 8.26 -4.87
N PRO A 116 -11.29 8.88 -3.68
CA PRO A 116 -10.42 8.50 -2.55
C PRO A 116 -10.70 7.08 -2.04
N ALA A 117 -11.93 6.59 -2.18
CA ALA A 117 -12.29 5.23 -1.79
C ALA A 117 -11.62 4.17 -2.66
N ALA A 118 -11.52 4.39 -3.98
CA ALA A 118 -10.83 3.45 -4.87
C ALA A 118 -9.33 3.39 -4.57
N THR A 119 -8.67 4.55 -4.39
CA THR A 119 -7.26 4.62 -4.01
C THR A 119 -7.01 3.93 -2.67
N ALA A 120 -7.84 4.21 -1.65
CA ALA A 120 -7.70 3.58 -0.34
C ALA A 120 -7.96 2.06 -0.37
N ALA A 121 -8.91 1.57 -1.19
CA ALA A 121 -9.14 0.14 -1.37
C ALA A 121 -7.93 -0.57 -1.98
N LYS A 122 -7.31 0.06 -2.99
CA LYS A 122 -6.07 -0.44 -3.60
C LYS A 122 -4.90 -0.46 -2.63
N MET A 123 -4.76 0.58 -1.82
CA MET A 123 -3.74 0.62 -0.77
C MET A 123 -3.96 -0.48 0.27
N LEU A 124 -5.20 -0.68 0.73
CA LEU A 124 -5.53 -1.77 1.64
C LEU A 124 -5.23 -3.14 1.04
N GLN A 125 -5.60 -3.36 -0.23
CA GLN A 125 -5.29 -4.61 -0.94
C GLN A 125 -3.77 -4.85 -0.95
N MET A 126 -3.00 -3.85 -1.37
CA MET A 126 -1.55 -3.92 -1.43
C MET A 126 -0.94 -4.25 -0.07
N THR A 127 -1.22 -3.44 0.94
CA THR A 127 -0.62 -3.60 2.28
C THR A 127 -1.05 -4.93 2.92
N SER A 128 -2.28 -5.38 2.69
CA SER A 128 -2.74 -6.69 3.18
C SER A 128 -1.93 -7.84 2.57
N LEU A 129 -1.66 -7.78 1.26
CA LEU A 129 -0.88 -8.83 0.60
C LEU A 129 0.57 -8.81 1.08
N LEU A 130 1.18 -7.64 1.22
CA LEU A 130 2.55 -7.49 1.66
C LEU A 130 2.75 -7.89 3.14
N ALA A 131 1.77 -7.63 4.01
CA ALA A 131 1.80 -8.07 5.41
C ALA A 131 1.64 -9.60 5.56
N SER A 132 0.99 -10.26 4.59
CA SER A 132 0.84 -11.72 4.59
C SER A 132 2.07 -12.50 4.11
N ALA A 133 3.16 -11.81 3.73
CA ALA A 133 4.37 -12.46 3.26
C ALA A 133 4.99 -13.37 4.35
N PRO A 134 5.68 -14.47 3.98
CA PRO A 134 6.21 -15.44 4.94
C PRO A 134 7.21 -14.85 5.95
N ASP A 135 7.92 -13.81 5.53
CA ASP A 135 8.83 -13.05 6.37
C ASP A 135 8.04 -11.96 7.11
N HIS A 136 7.61 -12.27 8.34
CA HIS A 136 6.77 -11.39 9.14
C HIS A 136 7.49 -10.06 9.44
N ASN A 137 6.79 -8.95 9.24
CA ASN A 137 7.33 -7.62 9.47
C ASN A 137 6.32 -6.77 10.25
N GLU A 138 6.67 -6.45 11.50
CA GLU A 138 5.79 -5.69 12.41
C GLU A 138 5.42 -4.30 11.87
N GLU A 139 6.29 -3.67 11.10
CA GLU A 139 6.03 -2.36 10.50
C GLU A 139 4.90 -2.44 9.45
N MET A 140 4.86 -3.52 8.68
CA MET A 140 3.78 -3.76 7.73
C MET A 140 2.43 -3.96 8.41
N ASP A 141 2.42 -4.65 9.56
CA ASP A 141 1.20 -4.81 10.35
C ASP A 141 0.72 -3.51 10.99
N ARG A 142 1.65 -2.66 11.44
CA ARG A 142 1.33 -1.30 11.93
C ARG A 142 0.67 -0.47 10.83
N VAL A 143 1.27 -0.42 9.64
CA VAL A 143 0.73 0.32 8.49
C VAL A 143 -0.64 -0.23 8.10
N LEU A 144 -0.79 -1.56 8.04
CA LEU A 144 -2.05 -2.21 7.70
C LEU A 144 -3.14 -1.90 8.72
N SER A 145 -2.81 -1.96 10.02
CA SER A 145 -3.73 -1.65 11.11
C SER A 145 -4.21 -0.21 11.03
N ASN A 146 -3.29 0.74 10.80
CA ASN A 146 -3.63 2.16 10.62
C ASN A 146 -4.55 2.38 9.42
N LEU A 147 -4.21 1.81 8.26
CA LEU A 147 -5.06 1.87 7.05
C LEU A 147 -6.46 1.30 7.29
N LYS A 148 -6.59 0.16 7.97
CA LYS A 148 -7.87 -0.46 8.31
C LYS A 148 -8.71 0.42 9.24
N ALA A 149 -8.08 1.00 10.26
CA ALA A 149 -8.75 1.92 11.19
C ALA A 149 -9.30 3.15 10.45
N ASN A 150 -8.49 3.77 9.61
CA ASN A 150 -8.88 4.94 8.83
C ASN A 150 -9.97 4.63 7.80
N TRP A 151 -9.88 3.50 7.10
CA TRP A 151 -10.92 3.03 6.19
C TRP A 151 -12.26 2.81 6.89
N LYS A 152 -12.25 2.21 8.08
CA LYS A 152 -13.47 2.02 8.89
C LYS A 152 -14.09 3.35 9.27
N ILE A 153 -13.30 4.35 9.64
CA ILE A 153 -13.78 5.71 9.91
C ILE A 153 -14.42 6.32 8.66
N MET A 154 -13.79 6.15 7.50
CA MET A 154 -14.31 6.64 6.22
C MET A 154 -15.67 6.01 5.86
N MET A 155 -15.78 4.68 5.95
CA MET A 155 -17.04 3.97 5.63
C MET A 155 -18.17 4.35 6.58
N ASN A 156 -17.87 4.50 7.87
CA ASN A 156 -18.86 4.92 8.86
C ASN A 156 -19.27 6.40 8.71
N LYS A 157 -18.42 7.26 8.15
CA LYS A 157 -18.77 8.66 7.82
C LYS A 157 -19.65 8.75 6.57
N GLY A 158 -19.46 7.86 5.60
CA GLY A 158 -20.31 7.77 4.39
C GLY A 158 -21.76 7.43 4.71
N ASP A 159 -21.99 6.53 5.67
CA ASP A 159 -23.31 6.10 6.12
C ASP A 159 -24.17 7.26 6.69
N ARG A 160 -23.52 8.26 7.31
CA ARG A 160 -24.21 9.44 7.87
C ARG A 160 -24.65 10.48 6.83
N ARG A 161 -24.22 10.35 5.57
CA ARG A 161 -24.64 11.24 4.47
C ARG A 161 -25.89 10.74 3.73
N GLY A 162 -26.43 9.57 4.11
CA GLY A 162 -27.56 8.91 3.45
C GLY A 162 -28.96 9.17 4.03
N PHE A 163 -29.11 9.90 5.13
CA PHE A 163 -30.42 10.13 5.75
C PHE A 163 -30.57 11.56 6.29
N ALA A 164 -30.78 12.53 5.40
CA ALA A 164 -31.25 13.86 5.78
C ALA A 164 -32.27 14.37 4.76
N GLY A 165 -33.55 14.37 5.17
CA GLY A 165 -34.71 14.85 4.39
C GLY A 165 -35.67 13.69 4.11
N VAL A 166 -36.86 13.59 4.71
CA VAL A 166 -37.89 14.63 4.84
C VAL A 166 -38.65 14.40 6.15
N ARG A 167 -38.53 15.32 7.13
CA ARG A 167 -39.61 15.50 8.09
C ARG A 167 -40.66 16.36 7.39
N LYS A 168 -41.78 15.75 7.02
CA LYS A 168 -42.96 16.45 6.53
C LYS A 168 -43.55 17.25 7.68
N THR A 169 -43.14 18.51 7.84
CA THR A 169 -43.86 19.48 8.67
C THR A 169 -45.20 19.77 7.97
N ARG A 170 -46.27 19.13 8.44
CA ARG A 170 -47.65 19.52 8.09
C ARG A 170 -47.93 20.88 8.73
N THR A 171 -47.72 21.95 7.98
CA THR A 171 -48.27 23.28 8.27
C THR A 171 -49.53 23.46 7.43
N GLY A 172 -50.69 23.32 8.06
CA GLY A 172 -51.99 23.75 7.53
C GLY A 172 -52.52 24.92 8.38
N PRO A 173 -53.07 26.00 7.77
CA PRO A 173 -53.38 27.27 8.44
C PRO A 173 -54.66 27.22 9.32
N PRO A 174 -54.87 28.22 10.20
CA PRO A 174 -55.93 28.21 11.21
C PRO A 174 -57.32 28.51 10.63
N LEU A 175 -58.33 28.15 11.44
CA LEU A 175 -59.78 28.29 11.20
C LEU A 175 -60.21 29.64 10.61
N ASN A 176 -61.28 29.60 9.82
CA ASN A 176 -62.29 30.66 9.83
C ASN A 176 -63.69 30.05 9.80
N ASP A 177 -64.43 30.34 10.86
CA ASP A 177 -65.89 30.28 10.94
C ASP A 177 -66.56 31.21 9.90
N LYS A 178 -67.84 30.90 9.60
CA LYS A 178 -68.89 31.61 8.82
C LYS A 178 -69.31 30.82 7.58
N LEU A 179 -70.58 30.65 7.20
CA LEU A 179 -71.92 30.83 7.76
C LEU A 179 -72.88 30.48 6.59
N PHE A 180 -74.06 29.91 6.89
CA PHE A 180 -75.29 29.76 6.05
C PHE A 180 -75.36 28.67 4.97
N GLY A 181 -76.49 27.94 5.01
CA GLY A 181 -77.02 27.07 3.96
C GLY A 181 -77.84 25.92 4.51
#